data_AF-J1IWN8-F1
#
_entry.id   AF-J1IWN8-F1
#
_cell.length_a   1.000
_cell.length_b   1.000
_cell.length_c   1.000
_cell.angle_alpha   90.00
_cell.angle_beta   90.00
_cell.angle_gamma   90.00
#
_symmetry.space_group_name_H-M   'P 1'
#
loop_
_entity.id
_entity.type
_entity.pdbx_description
1 polymer ?
#
loop_
_entity_poly.entity_id
_entity_poly.type
_entity_poly.pdbx_seq_one_letter_code
_entity_poly.pdbx_strand_id
1 'polypeptide(L)'
;MNLKRKILKGSSFFVSAIIAMGVFVQQVSAKTPADTLVMAWNLDAISTFDPAQLNDRYGTEIVVNVCDNLVISARDDATKIVPSLAKSWDISSDEQSTKITFHLRDDLKFNDGRPANANDLVWGMRRVVKLKMSNAATFNEYGVTEQNVNEAFQAPDEKTVVMKFDKPYPAELILSNISTNRTAALLDRETIMKHEKDGDMGNRYLASHAACV
;
A
#
# COMPACT_ATOMS: atom_id res chain seq x y z
N MET A 1 45.92 83.74 26.36
CA MET A 1 45.19 83.21 27.53
C MET A 1 44.52 81.91 27.12
N ASN A 2 45.05 80.78 27.63
CA ASN A 2 44.49 79.44 27.78
C ASN A 2 43.75 78.74 26.61
N LEU A 3 43.82 77.43 26.40
CA LEU A 3 44.75 76.34 26.69
C LEU A 3 44.04 75.09 26.09
N LYS A 4 44.67 74.33 25.19
CA LYS A 4 44.52 72.85 24.97
C LYS A 4 43.12 72.29 24.57
N ARG A 5 42.91 71.20 23.81
CA ARG A 5 43.68 70.23 22.99
C ARG A 5 42.65 69.20 22.43
N LYS A 6 43.10 68.43 21.42
CA LYS A 6 42.59 67.14 20.84
C LYS A 6 41.63 67.33 19.66
N ILE A 7 41.99 67.11 18.38
CA ILE A 7 42.57 65.93 17.68
C ILE A 7 41.76 64.64 17.86
N LEU A 8 41.04 64.24 16.80
CA LEU A 8 40.98 62.88 16.22
C LEU A 8 40.40 63.03 14.79
N LYS A 9 41.25 63.00 13.75
CA LYS A 9 41.50 61.86 12.85
C LYS A 9 40.24 61.28 12.20
N GLY A 10 40.16 61.34 10.86
CA GLY A 10 39.23 60.52 10.10
C GLY A 10 38.92 61.04 8.70
N SER A 11 39.90 61.00 7.81
CA SER A 11 39.71 61.06 6.35
C SER A 11 38.85 59.89 5.87
N SER A 12 37.75 60.16 5.16
CA SER A 12 37.11 59.17 4.28
C SER A 12 37.05 59.70 2.85
N PHE A 13 38.07 59.28 2.10
CA PHE A 13 38.06 59.25 0.65
C PHE A 13 37.12 58.13 0.16
N PHE A 14 36.41 58.44 -0.93
CA PHE A 14 36.13 57.56 -2.08
C PHE A 14 35.16 56.36 -1.96
N VAL A 15 34.13 56.45 -2.83
CA VAL A 15 33.60 55.41 -3.73
C VAL A 15 32.89 54.21 -3.09
N SER A 16 31.57 54.17 -3.29
CA SER A 16 30.86 52.93 -3.64
C SER A 16 29.60 53.28 -4.42
N ALA A 17 29.79 53.57 -5.70
CA ALA A 17 28.82 53.18 -6.70
C ALA A 17 29.01 51.67 -6.94
N ILE A 18 27.90 50.96 -7.24
CA ILE A 18 27.80 49.50 -7.52
C ILE A 18 27.50 48.64 -6.28
N ILE A 19 26.25 48.67 -5.80
CA ILE A 19 25.52 47.45 -5.36
C ILE A 19 24.05 47.62 -5.75
N ALA A 20 23.78 47.58 -7.05
CA ALA A 20 22.46 47.30 -7.60
C ALA A 20 22.61 46.20 -8.66
N MET A 21 23.33 45.13 -8.31
CA MET A 21 23.32 43.90 -9.09
C MET A 21 22.10 43.11 -8.65
N GLY A 22 21.13 43.06 -9.56
CA GLY A 22 19.92 42.29 -9.41
C GLY A 22 20.24 40.87 -9.01
N VAL A 23 19.70 40.48 -7.86
CA VAL A 23 19.38 39.09 -7.60
C VAL A 23 18.23 38.76 -8.56
N PHE A 24 18.56 38.55 -9.83
CA PHE A 24 17.75 37.69 -10.68
C PHE A 24 17.86 36.33 -10.01
N VAL A 25 16.88 36.01 -9.16
CA VAL A 25 16.62 34.62 -8.79
C VAL A 25 16.32 33.95 -10.12
N GLN A 26 17.33 33.35 -10.75
CA GLN A 26 17.08 32.37 -11.78
C GLN A 26 16.25 31.31 -11.08
N GLN A 27 14.94 31.31 -11.33
CA GLN A 27 14.12 30.16 -11.00
C GLN A 27 14.74 29.01 -11.79
N VAL A 28 15.56 28.20 -11.11
CA VAL A 28 16.03 26.94 -11.63
C VAL A 28 14.79 26.06 -11.66
N SER A 29 14.05 26.13 -12.77
CA SER A 29 13.01 25.15 -13.09
C SER A 29 13.74 23.85 -13.43
N ALA A 30 14.10 23.09 -12.39
CA ALA A 30 14.48 21.71 -12.59
C ALA A 30 13.28 21.02 -13.25
N LYS A 31 13.46 20.64 -14.52
CA LYS A 31 12.44 19.87 -15.24
C LYS A 31 12.26 18.55 -14.50
N THR A 32 11.02 18.19 -14.20
CA THR A 32 10.71 16.86 -13.66
C THR A 32 11.35 15.79 -14.54
N PRO A 33 12.12 14.84 -13.99
CA PRO A 33 12.67 13.72 -14.75
C PRO A 33 11.59 13.02 -15.56
N ALA A 34 11.93 12.49 -16.74
CA ALA A 34 10.96 11.91 -17.67
C ALA A 34 10.23 10.67 -17.11
N ASP A 35 10.82 10.03 -16.11
CA ASP A 35 10.33 8.85 -15.38
C ASP A 35 9.65 9.21 -14.04
N THR A 36 9.51 10.50 -13.74
CA THR A 36 8.90 10.98 -12.50
C THR A 36 7.55 11.61 -12.78
N LEU A 37 6.51 11.06 -12.17
CA LEU A 37 5.19 11.69 -12.11
C LEU A 37 5.02 12.39 -10.76
N VAL A 38 4.79 13.71 -10.78
CA VAL A 38 4.47 14.48 -9.57
C VAL A 38 2.95 14.61 -9.46
N MET A 39 2.40 14.02 -8.40
CA MET A 39 0.97 14.11 -8.06
C MET A 39 0.80 14.91 -6.77
N ALA A 40 -0.19 15.80 -6.74
CA ALA A 40 -0.58 16.51 -5.53
C ALA A 40 -1.85 15.88 -4.96
N TRP A 41 -1.82 15.52 -3.68
CA TRP A 41 -2.94 14.94 -2.95
C TRP A 41 -3.26 15.73 -1.70
N ASN A 42 -4.51 15.61 -1.24
CA ASN A 42 -4.91 16.08 0.08
C ASN A 42 -4.54 15.01 1.11
N LEU A 43 -3.52 15.28 1.94
CA LEU A 43 -3.04 14.32 2.93
C LEU A 43 -4.08 14.04 4.03
N ASP A 44 -4.91 15.01 4.37
CA ASP A 44 -5.95 14.86 5.40
C ASP A 44 -7.08 13.93 4.95
N ALA A 45 -7.13 13.59 3.67
CA ALA A 45 -8.09 12.65 3.10
C ALA A 45 -7.61 11.19 3.10
N ILE A 46 -6.34 10.92 3.50
CA ILE A 46 -5.80 9.57 3.65
C ILE A 46 -6.09 9.09 5.08
N SER A 47 -6.92 8.07 5.21
CA SER A 47 -7.34 7.56 6.52
C SER A 47 -6.38 6.52 7.10
N THR A 48 -5.82 5.67 6.24
CA THR A 48 -5.01 4.51 6.62
C THR A 48 -4.32 3.94 5.37
N PHE A 49 -3.29 3.11 5.54
CA PHE A 49 -2.80 2.21 4.48
C PHE A 49 -3.13 0.75 4.77
N ASP A 50 -3.86 0.45 5.84
CA ASP A 50 -4.19 -0.91 6.23
C ASP A 50 -5.33 -1.48 5.36
N PRO A 51 -5.09 -2.54 4.56
CA PRO A 51 -6.14 -3.12 3.72
C PRO A 51 -7.34 -3.69 4.49
N ALA A 52 -7.23 -3.91 5.81
CA ALA A 52 -8.34 -4.35 6.65
C ALA A 52 -9.44 -3.28 6.85
N GLN A 53 -9.12 -2.00 6.64
CA GLN A 53 -10.05 -0.87 6.86
C GLN A 53 -9.98 0.23 5.79
N LEU A 54 -9.07 0.11 4.82
CA LEU A 54 -8.92 1.07 3.74
C LEU A 54 -10.19 1.17 2.88
N ASN A 55 -10.80 2.36 2.86
CA ASN A 55 -12.01 2.64 2.08
C ASN A 55 -12.01 4.02 1.38
N ASP A 56 -10.99 4.83 1.62
CA ASP A 56 -10.85 6.13 0.98
C ASP A 56 -10.13 6.04 -0.37
N ARG A 57 -10.37 7.03 -1.24
CA ARG A 57 -9.86 7.03 -2.60
C ARG A 57 -8.33 7.16 -2.67
N TYR A 58 -7.75 8.03 -1.85
CA TYR A 58 -6.34 8.43 -1.96
C TYR A 58 -5.41 7.36 -1.39
N GLY A 59 -5.73 6.82 -0.20
CA GLY A 59 -5.04 5.68 0.37
C GLY A 59 -5.14 4.46 -0.54
N THR A 60 -6.30 4.22 -1.17
CA THR A 60 -6.44 3.16 -2.17
C THR A 60 -5.50 3.38 -3.36
N GLU A 61 -5.47 4.57 -3.95
CA GLU A 61 -4.55 4.90 -5.06
C GLU A 61 -3.08 4.70 -4.68
N ILE A 62 -2.69 4.95 -3.44
CA ILE A 62 -1.33 4.67 -2.98
C ILE A 62 -1.11 3.15 -2.84
N VAL A 63 -1.98 2.47 -2.10
CA VAL A 63 -1.85 1.03 -1.80
C VAL A 63 -1.85 0.19 -3.06
N VAL A 64 -2.64 0.52 -4.08
CA VAL A 64 -2.64 -0.23 -5.36
C VAL A 64 -1.30 -0.15 -6.12
N ASN A 65 -0.43 0.81 -5.80
CA ASN A 65 0.89 0.96 -6.43
C ASN A 65 2.01 0.34 -5.60
N VAL A 66 1.78 0.05 -4.32
CA VAL A 66 2.82 -0.47 -3.41
C VAL A 66 2.53 -1.85 -2.84
N CYS A 67 1.29 -2.33 -2.94
CA CYS A 67 0.90 -3.67 -2.52
C CYS A 67 0.19 -4.41 -3.66
N ASP A 68 0.80 -5.50 -4.10
CA ASP A 68 0.26 -6.46 -5.05
C ASP A 68 -0.87 -7.30 -4.42
N ASN A 69 -1.80 -7.76 -5.25
CA ASN A 69 -3.01 -8.47 -4.87
C ASN A 69 -3.11 -9.80 -5.63
N LEU A 70 -3.92 -10.77 -5.18
CA LEU A 70 -4.07 -12.06 -5.87
C LEU A 70 -4.33 -11.90 -7.38
N VAL A 71 -5.30 -11.04 -7.69
CA VAL A 71 -5.73 -10.69 -9.05
C VAL A 71 -6.05 -9.21 -9.11
N ILE A 72 -6.05 -8.65 -10.33
CA ILE A 72 -6.40 -7.25 -10.59
C ILE A 72 -7.34 -7.14 -11.78
N SER A 73 -8.02 -6.00 -11.90
CA SER A 73 -8.73 -5.67 -13.13
C SER A 73 -7.74 -5.28 -14.24
N ALA A 74 -8.03 -5.65 -15.48
CA ALA A 74 -7.21 -5.28 -16.63
C ALA A 74 -7.21 -3.75 -16.81
N ARG A 75 -6.07 -3.21 -17.27
CA ARG A 75 -5.89 -1.76 -17.42
C ARG A 75 -6.76 -1.16 -18.53
N ASP A 76 -7.01 -1.93 -19.57
CA ASP A 76 -7.79 -1.57 -20.75
C ASP A 76 -9.28 -1.94 -20.61
N ASP A 77 -9.61 -2.86 -19.71
CA ASP A 77 -10.98 -3.34 -19.49
C ASP A 77 -11.19 -3.74 -18.03
N ALA A 78 -11.81 -2.85 -17.24
CA ALA A 78 -12.02 -3.08 -15.82
C ALA A 78 -12.94 -4.27 -15.51
N THR A 79 -13.70 -4.76 -16.49
CA THR A 79 -14.58 -5.93 -16.35
C THR A 79 -13.84 -7.26 -16.44
N LYS A 80 -12.57 -7.25 -16.89
CA LYS A 80 -11.75 -8.45 -16.99
C LYS A 80 -10.80 -8.56 -15.81
N ILE A 81 -10.84 -9.71 -15.15
CA ILE A 81 -9.90 -10.04 -14.09
C ILE A 81 -8.68 -10.75 -14.68
N VAL A 82 -7.50 -10.28 -14.31
CA VAL A 82 -6.21 -10.78 -14.82
C VAL A 82 -5.25 -11.17 -13.68
N PRO A 83 -4.29 -12.07 -13.95
CA PRO A 83 -3.22 -12.44 -13.02
C PRO A 83 -2.45 -11.26 -12.41
N SER A 84 -2.04 -11.40 -11.15
CA SER A 84 -1.10 -10.51 -10.45
C SER A 84 -0.15 -11.35 -9.57
N LEU A 85 -0.38 -11.48 -8.25
CA LEU A 85 0.38 -12.42 -7.42
C LEU A 85 0.12 -13.87 -7.83
N ALA A 86 -1.13 -14.18 -8.18
CA ALA A 86 -1.49 -15.48 -8.75
C ALA A 86 -1.24 -15.46 -10.27
N LYS A 87 -0.53 -16.47 -10.77
CA LYS A 87 -0.34 -16.70 -12.22
C LYS A 87 -1.54 -17.41 -12.86
N SER A 88 -2.30 -18.17 -12.07
CA SER A 88 -3.52 -18.84 -12.49
C SER A 88 -4.37 -19.21 -11.28
N TRP A 89 -5.61 -19.63 -11.52
CA TRP A 89 -6.50 -20.18 -10.50
C TRP A 89 -7.42 -21.24 -11.07
N ASP A 90 -7.77 -22.22 -10.24
CA ASP A 90 -8.75 -23.26 -10.53
C ASP A 90 -10.03 -23.00 -9.74
N ILE A 91 -11.16 -23.16 -10.43
CA ILE A 91 -12.50 -23.05 -9.85
C ILE A 91 -13.07 -24.46 -9.75
N SER A 92 -13.64 -24.81 -8.60
CA SER A 92 -14.23 -26.14 -8.41
C SER A 92 -15.41 -26.38 -9.38
N SER A 93 -15.50 -27.60 -9.92
CA SER A 93 -16.37 -27.99 -11.04
C SER A 93 -17.79 -28.41 -10.66
N ASP A 94 -18.05 -28.54 -9.36
CA ASP A 94 -19.39 -28.48 -8.79
C ASP A 94 -20.10 -27.25 -9.40
N GLU A 95 -21.39 -27.35 -9.75
CA GLU A 95 -22.14 -26.41 -10.63
C GLU A 95 -22.30 -24.98 -10.07
N GLN A 96 -21.40 -24.59 -9.17
CA GLN A 96 -21.50 -23.55 -8.19
C GLN A 96 -20.15 -23.58 -7.39
N SER A 97 -19.32 -22.53 -7.45
CA SER A 97 -17.93 -22.52 -6.93
C SER A 97 -17.83 -22.41 -5.40
N THR A 98 -17.69 -23.54 -4.71
CA THR A 98 -17.43 -23.56 -3.25
C THR A 98 -15.96 -23.38 -2.90
N LYS A 99 -15.07 -23.49 -3.90
CA LYS A 99 -13.62 -23.39 -3.71
C LYS A 99 -12.93 -22.74 -4.91
N ILE A 100 -12.00 -21.85 -4.63
CA ILE A 100 -11.04 -21.31 -5.61
C ILE A 100 -9.62 -21.62 -5.12
N THR A 101 -8.77 -22.14 -6.01
CA THR A 101 -7.36 -22.44 -5.73
C THR A 101 -6.49 -21.55 -6.59
N PHE A 102 -5.71 -20.65 -5.98
CA PHE A 102 -4.78 -19.76 -6.67
C PHE A 102 -3.37 -20.34 -6.64
N HIS A 103 -2.68 -20.24 -7.78
CA HIS A 103 -1.28 -20.62 -7.94
C HIS A 103 -0.44 -19.36 -8.03
N LEU A 104 0.46 -19.16 -7.07
CA LEU A 104 1.30 -17.98 -6.98
C LEU A 104 2.47 -18.01 -7.97
N ARG A 105 2.98 -16.83 -8.31
CA ARG A 105 4.25 -16.69 -9.03
C ARG A 105 5.42 -17.19 -8.17
N ASP A 106 6.52 -17.52 -8.83
CA ASP A 106 7.70 -18.13 -8.20
C ASP A 106 8.71 -17.11 -7.65
N ASP A 107 8.55 -15.83 -8.01
CA ASP A 107 9.50 -14.74 -7.78
C ASP A 107 9.04 -13.74 -6.71
N LEU A 108 8.07 -14.12 -5.87
CA LEU A 108 7.53 -13.26 -4.83
C LEU A 108 8.57 -12.96 -3.74
N LYS A 109 8.84 -11.67 -3.51
CA LYS A 109 9.80 -11.19 -2.51
C LYS A 109 9.30 -9.88 -1.91
N PHE A 110 9.54 -9.70 -0.62
CA PHE A 110 9.34 -8.41 0.04
C PHE A 110 10.44 -7.42 -0.39
N ASN A 111 10.22 -6.14 -0.09
CA ASN A 111 11.15 -5.05 -0.44
C ASN A 111 12.56 -5.21 0.15
N ASP A 112 12.72 -5.97 1.23
CA ASP A 112 14.03 -6.30 1.82
C ASP A 112 14.70 -7.55 1.23
N GLY A 113 14.08 -8.17 0.23
CA GLY A 113 14.56 -9.34 -0.49
C GLY A 113 14.22 -10.69 0.13
N ARG A 114 13.58 -10.74 1.32
CA ARG A 114 13.08 -11.99 1.89
C ARG A 114 12.01 -12.62 0.97
N PRO A 115 11.93 -13.95 0.89
CA PRO A 115 10.91 -14.61 0.09
C PRO A 115 9.53 -14.34 0.70
N ALA A 116 8.56 -14.04 -0.17
CA ALA A 116 7.15 -13.93 0.20
C ALA A 116 6.40 -15.15 -0.35
N ASN A 117 5.38 -15.63 0.37
CA ASN A 117 4.74 -16.90 0.04
C ASN A 117 3.25 -16.93 0.44
N ALA A 118 2.57 -18.02 0.09
CA ALA A 118 1.15 -18.23 0.36
C ALA A 118 0.77 -18.17 1.85
N ASN A 119 1.66 -18.52 2.79
CA ASN A 119 1.37 -18.44 4.22
C ASN A 119 1.22 -17.00 4.69
N ASP A 120 2.03 -16.08 4.16
CA ASP A 120 1.95 -14.65 4.47
C ASP A 120 0.67 -14.04 3.88
N LEU A 121 0.32 -14.43 2.65
CA LEU A 121 -0.93 -14.01 2.01
C LEU A 121 -2.15 -14.45 2.84
N VAL A 122 -2.23 -15.74 3.16
CA VAL A 122 -3.34 -16.31 3.91
C VAL A 122 -3.41 -15.76 5.32
N TRP A 123 -2.27 -15.44 5.94
CA TRP A 123 -2.24 -14.70 7.20
C TRP A 123 -2.88 -13.32 7.06
N GLY A 124 -2.54 -12.56 6.01
CA GLY A 124 -3.14 -11.25 5.73
C GLY A 124 -4.65 -11.32 5.50
N MET A 125 -5.12 -12.26 4.70
CA MET A 125 -6.55 -12.49 4.46
C MET A 125 -7.29 -12.85 5.76
N ARG A 126 -6.72 -13.74 6.58
CA ARG A 126 -7.27 -14.10 7.89
C ARG A 126 -7.31 -12.90 8.85
N ARG A 127 -6.29 -12.04 8.80
CA ARG A 127 -6.19 -10.83 9.61
C ARG A 127 -7.33 -9.87 9.35
N VAL A 128 -7.73 -9.66 8.09
CA VAL A 128 -8.87 -8.81 7.73
C VAL A 128 -10.14 -9.24 8.47
N VAL A 129 -10.45 -10.54 8.48
CA VAL A 129 -11.64 -11.08 9.19
C VAL A 129 -11.49 -11.00 10.71
N LYS A 130 -10.31 -11.34 11.25
CA LYS A 130 -10.05 -11.37 12.70
C LYS A 130 -10.08 -9.99 13.35
N LEU A 131 -9.66 -8.95 12.63
CA LEU A 131 -9.72 -7.56 13.13
C LEU A 131 -11.15 -7.00 13.15
N LYS A 132 -12.10 -7.65 12.47
CA LYS A 132 -13.52 -7.25 12.39
C LYS A 132 -13.72 -5.80 11.95
N MET A 133 -12.84 -5.32 11.08
CA MET A 133 -12.93 -3.98 10.52
C MET A 133 -13.82 -3.96 9.26
N SER A 134 -14.02 -2.78 8.69
CA SER A 134 -14.97 -2.57 7.58
C SER A 134 -14.77 -3.56 6.42
N ASN A 135 -13.53 -3.85 6.03
CA ASN A 135 -13.26 -4.70 4.88
C ASN A 135 -13.39 -6.21 5.18
N ALA A 136 -13.70 -6.60 6.42
CA ALA A 136 -14.11 -7.98 6.71
C ALA A 136 -15.38 -8.35 5.93
N ALA A 137 -16.23 -7.38 5.58
CA ALA A 137 -17.41 -7.58 4.76
C ALA A 137 -17.11 -8.30 3.42
N THR A 138 -15.96 -7.99 2.80
CA THR A 138 -15.47 -8.66 1.57
C THR A 138 -15.45 -10.18 1.67
N PHE A 139 -15.17 -10.74 2.85
CA PHE A 139 -15.14 -12.18 3.04
C PHE A 139 -16.40 -12.70 3.76
N ASN A 140 -16.98 -11.92 4.67
CA ASN A 140 -18.19 -12.28 5.40
C ASN A 140 -19.39 -12.52 4.46
N GLU A 141 -19.50 -11.79 3.35
CA GLU A 141 -20.55 -11.98 2.33
C GLU A 141 -20.52 -13.37 1.67
N TYR A 142 -19.35 -14.04 1.71
CA TYR A 142 -19.13 -15.39 1.22
C TYR A 142 -19.01 -16.44 2.34
N GLY A 143 -19.57 -16.12 3.52
CA GLY A 143 -19.69 -17.02 4.65
C GLY A 143 -18.40 -17.27 5.42
N VAL A 144 -17.35 -16.48 5.18
CA VAL A 144 -16.11 -16.56 5.95
C VAL A 144 -16.26 -15.73 7.22
N THR A 145 -16.09 -16.36 8.37
CA THR A 145 -16.22 -15.73 9.69
C THR A 145 -14.99 -16.04 10.52
N GLU A 146 -14.83 -15.39 11.67
CA GLU A 146 -13.71 -15.68 12.59
C GLU A 146 -13.62 -17.15 13.00
N GLN A 147 -14.76 -17.84 13.09
CA GLN A 147 -14.83 -19.23 13.51
C GLN A 147 -14.26 -20.16 12.44
N ASN A 148 -14.46 -19.86 11.15
CA ASN A 148 -14.03 -20.74 10.06
C ASN A 148 -12.86 -20.19 9.24
N VAL A 149 -12.37 -18.97 9.49
CA VAL A 149 -11.38 -18.29 8.63
C VAL A 149 -10.08 -19.09 8.42
N ASN A 150 -9.67 -19.89 9.42
CA ASN A 150 -8.48 -20.73 9.30
C ASN A 150 -8.70 -21.92 8.34
N GLU A 151 -9.93 -22.39 8.20
CA GLU A 151 -10.35 -23.49 7.31
C GLU A 151 -10.74 -22.97 5.93
N ALA A 152 -11.33 -21.77 5.89
CA ALA A 152 -11.74 -21.07 4.68
C ALA A 152 -10.54 -20.62 3.85
N PHE A 153 -9.50 -20.09 4.48
CA PHE A 153 -8.26 -19.69 3.81
C PHE A 153 -7.12 -20.60 4.23
N GLN A 154 -6.52 -21.30 3.28
CA GLN A 154 -5.45 -22.26 3.53
C GLN A 154 -4.29 -22.05 2.55
N ALA A 155 -3.07 -22.29 3.03
CA ALA A 155 -1.88 -22.40 2.21
C ALA A 155 -1.33 -23.83 2.37
N PRO A 156 -1.74 -24.80 1.53
CA PRO A 156 -1.26 -26.17 1.64
C PRO A 156 0.25 -26.31 1.34
N ASP A 157 0.80 -25.35 0.62
CA ASP A 157 2.23 -25.19 0.35
C ASP A 157 2.56 -23.69 0.17
N GLU A 158 3.82 -23.35 -0.11
CA GLU A 158 4.29 -21.97 -0.23
C GLU A 158 3.75 -21.21 -1.46
N LYS A 159 3.13 -21.89 -2.42
CA LYS A 159 2.73 -21.33 -3.72
C LYS A 159 1.25 -21.53 -4.04
N THR A 160 0.50 -22.12 -3.13
CA THR A 160 -0.92 -22.42 -3.33
C THR A 160 -1.75 -21.74 -2.26
N VAL A 161 -2.80 -21.04 -2.68
CA VAL A 161 -3.77 -20.41 -1.78
C VAL A 161 -5.14 -20.98 -2.09
N VAL A 162 -5.80 -21.55 -1.09
CA VAL A 162 -7.14 -22.13 -1.22
C VAL A 162 -8.12 -21.24 -0.47
N MET A 163 -9.15 -20.77 -1.16
CA MET A 163 -10.31 -20.11 -0.60
C MET A 163 -11.52 -21.04 -0.67
N LYS A 164 -12.26 -21.17 0.43
CA LYS A 164 -13.52 -21.92 0.52
C LYS A 164 -14.65 -21.00 1.00
N PHE A 165 -15.85 -21.30 0.55
CA PHE A 165 -17.07 -20.54 0.82
C PHE A 165 -18.12 -21.44 1.47
N ASP A 166 -19.06 -20.84 2.21
CA ASP A 166 -20.11 -21.56 2.94
C ASP A 166 -21.12 -22.26 2.02
N LYS A 167 -21.35 -21.64 0.87
CA LYS A 167 -22.14 -22.15 -0.22
C LYS A 167 -21.49 -21.73 -1.52
N PRO A 168 -22.03 -22.18 -2.64
CA PRO A 168 -21.49 -21.75 -3.90
C PRO A 168 -21.79 -20.30 -4.30
N TYR A 169 -20.83 -19.69 -5.01
CA TYR A 169 -20.98 -18.36 -5.58
C TYR A 169 -20.44 -18.30 -7.02
N PRO A 170 -20.89 -17.34 -7.85
CA PRO A 170 -20.24 -17.08 -9.13
C PRO A 170 -18.77 -16.68 -8.91
N ALA A 171 -17.84 -17.46 -9.45
CA ALA A 171 -16.40 -17.20 -9.28
C ALA A 171 -16.01 -15.79 -9.74
N GLU A 172 -16.60 -15.30 -10.84
CA GLU A 172 -16.33 -13.95 -11.35
C GLU A 172 -16.69 -12.84 -10.35
N LEU A 173 -17.76 -13.03 -9.57
CA LEU A 173 -18.14 -12.08 -8.53
C LEU A 173 -17.11 -12.04 -7.40
N ILE A 174 -16.61 -13.21 -6.99
CA ILE A 174 -15.56 -13.32 -5.98
C ILE A 174 -14.26 -12.69 -6.50
N LEU A 175 -13.85 -13.02 -7.73
CA LEU A 175 -12.64 -12.50 -8.36
C LEU A 175 -12.71 -10.97 -8.53
N SER A 176 -13.87 -10.43 -8.93
CA SER A 176 -14.10 -8.99 -9.01
C SER A 176 -14.06 -8.31 -7.65
N ASN A 177 -14.58 -8.95 -6.60
CA ASN A 177 -14.49 -8.38 -5.25
C ASN A 177 -13.05 -8.38 -4.73
N ILE A 178 -12.30 -9.47 -4.99
CA ILE A 178 -10.88 -9.55 -4.68
C ILE A 178 -10.10 -8.49 -5.46
N SER A 179 -10.36 -8.27 -6.75
CA SER A 179 -9.59 -7.30 -7.56
C SER A 179 -9.82 -5.85 -7.16
N THR A 180 -11.02 -5.52 -6.68
CA THR A 180 -11.42 -4.16 -6.30
C THR A 180 -11.00 -3.81 -4.87
N ASN A 181 -11.06 -4.77 -3.95
CA ASN A 181 -10.59 -4.60 -2.58
C ASN A 181 -9.11 -5.00 -2.45
N ARG A 182 -8.43 -4.58 -1.38
CA ARG A 182 -7.02 -4.95 -1.12
C ARG A 182 -6.88 -6.00 -0.02
N THR A 183 -7.97 -6.69 0.29
CA THR A 183 -8.06 -7.69 1.36
C THR A 183 -7.28 -8.97 1.08
N ALA A 184 -6.87 -9.21 -0.16
CA ALA A 184 -5.98 -10.30 -0.57
C ALA A 184 -4.59 -9.81 -1.02
N ALA A 185 -4.14 -8.67 -0.48
CA ALA A 185 -2.77 -8.20 -0.66
C ALA A 185 -1.76 -9.07 0.10
N LEU A 186 -0.56 -9.25 -0.45
CA LEU A 186 0.51 -10.02 0.18
C LEU A 186 1.26 -9.17 1.19
N LEU A 187 0.84 -9.28 2.45
CA LEU A 187 1.41 -8.52 3.56
C LEU A 187 2.69 -9.17 4.11
N ASP A 188 3.68 -8.35 4.44
CA ASP A 188 4.91 -8.77 5.13
C ASP A 188 4.63 -9.01 6.60
N ARG A 189 4.16 -10.22 6.89
CA ARG A 189 3.78 -10.65 8.24
C ARG A 189 4.90 -10.41 9.25
N GLU A 190 6.14 -10.73 8.90
CA GLU A 190 7.25 -10.61 9.85
C GLU A 190 7.49 -9.16 10.25
N THR A 191 7.52 -8.24 9.29
CA THR A 191 7.66 -6.80 9.55
C THR A 191 6.48 -6.28 10.35
N ILE A 192 5.24 -6.60 9.94
CA ILE A 192 4.04 -6.11 10.61
C ILE A 192 3.98 -6.60 12.06
N MET A 193 4.28 -7.87 12.31
CA MET A 193 4.20 -8.48 13.64
C MET A 193 5.29 -7.98 14.60
N LYS A 194 6.39 -7.39 14.12
CA LYS A 194 7.35 -6.66 14.99
C LYS A 194 6.73 -5.43 15.65
N HIS A 195 5.63 -4.92 15.08
CA HIS A 195 4.93 -3.74 15.56
C HIS A 195 3.55 -4.06 16.16
N GLU A 196 3.22 -5.35 16.30
CA GLU A 196 1.99 -5.78 16.97
C GLU A 196 2.00 -5.37 18.43
N LYS A 197 0.84 -4.88 18.88
CA LYS A 197 0.60 -4.51 20.26
C LYS A 197 -0.86 -4.77 20.63
N ASP A 198 -1.08 -5.42 21.77
CA ASP A 198 -2.41 -5.63 22.37
C ASP A 198 -3.39 -6.41 21.46
N GLY A 199 -2.87 -7.28 20.60
CA GLY A 199 -3.65 -8.07 19.64
C GLY A 199 -4.07 -7.30 18.39
N ASP A 200 -3.53 -6.10 18.15
CA ASP A 200 -3.90 -5.27 16.99
C ASP A 200 -3.39 -5.80 15.64
N MET A 201 -2.58 -6.87 15.66
CA MET A 201 -1.97 -7.48 14.48
C MET A 201 -1.26 -6.45 13.57
N GLY A 202 -0.66 -5.41 14.17
CA GLY A 202 0.03 -4.33 13.46
C GLY A 202 -0.89 -3.35 12.73
N ASN A 203 -2.18 -3.30 13.06
CA ASN A 203 -3.14 -2.33 12.50
C ASN A 203 -2.69 -0.87 12.69
N ARG A 204 -2.19 -0.52 13.88
CA ARG A 204 -1.66 0.83 14.13
C ARG A 204 -0.43 1.15 13.28
N TYR A 205 0.41 0.15 13.00
CA TYR A 205 1.58 0.32 12.15
C TYR A 205 1.20 0.58 10.69
N LEU A 206 0.27 -0.24 10.17
CA LEU A 206 -0.25 -0.10 8.81
C LEU A 206 -1.12 1.14 8.59
N ALA A 207 -1.50 1.86 9.65
CA ALA A 207 -2.19 3.14 9.50
C ALA A 207 -1.34 4.19 8.74
N SER A 208 -0.01 4.08 8.79
CA SER A 208 0.91 5.04 8.16
C SER A 208 2.10 4.39 7.44
N HIS A 209 2.16 3.06 7.37
CA HIS A 209 3.22 2.31 6.68
C HIS A 209 2.61 1.27 5.74
N ALA A 210 3.30 1.00 4.63
CA ALA A 210 3.06 -0.17 3.80
C ALA A 210 4.12 -1.23 4.12
N ALA A 211 3.69 -2.48 4.27
CA ALA A 211 4.57 -3.63 4.49
C ALA A 211 3.97 -4.82 3.74
N CYS A 212 4.31 -4.93 2.46
CA CYS A 212 3.73 -5.84 1.49
C CYS A 212 4.72 -6.09 0.34
N VAL A 213 4.36 -7.02 -0.54
CA VAL A 213 4.98 -7.17 -1.88
C VAL A 213 4.40 -6.14 -2.82
#